data_AF-A0A6A4HS66-F1
#
_entry.id   AF-A0A6A4HS66-F1
#
_cell.length_a   1.000
_cell.length_b   1.000
_cell.length_c   1.000
_cell.angle_alpha   90.00
_cell.angle_beta   90.00
_cell.angle_gamma   90.00
#
_symmetry.space_group_name_H-M   'P 1'
#
loop_
_entity.id
_entity.type
_entity.pdbx_description
1 polymer ?
#
loop_
_entity_poly.entity_id
_entity_poly.type
_entity_poly.pdbx_seq_one_letter_code
_entity_poly.pdbx_strand_id
1 'polypeptide(L)'
;MSSDTVEDFLSKEILIQGNIVTYRSLSRQRSIHVNAAKNALASFYAQTRQDNQSKLAATYLVSGEIEPETKQPDRMDIDEENAEDKDAEYEDDGDEQVETTEVVLVGEQDLERVCKIQISKIFAIHIYSLSPAPIRDMGLICGPTEIVREIDNKKGSEMAVTIGKIVGGDVKVRF
;
A
#
# COMPACT_ATOMS: atom_id res chain seq x y z
N MET A 1 14.61 21.08 19.00
CA MET A 1 15.21 21.76 17.84
C MET A 1 15.60 20.76 16.73
N SER A 2 14.78 19.74 16.43
CA SER A 2 15.18 18.71 15.43
C SER A 2 14.02 18.03 14.68
N SER A 3 12.76 18.48 14.86
CA SER A 3 11.58 18.00 14.11
C SER A 3 11.40 18.74 12.78
N ASP A 4 11.84 19.98 12.72
CA ASP A 4 11.44 20.93 11.68
C ASP A 4 12.01 20.57 10.31
N THR A 5 13.18 19.92 10.23
CA THR A 5 13.82 19.64 8.93
C THR A 5 13.02 18.71 8.00
N VAL A 6 12.18 17.83 8.56
CA VAL A 6 11.35 16.91 7.79
C VAL A 6 10.02 17.57 7.44
N GLU A 7 9.41 18.28 8.38
CA GLU A 7 8.15 19.01 8.16
C GLU A 7 8.35 20.19 7.18
N ASP A 8 9.48 20.90 7.27
CA ASP A 8 9.90 21.95 6.33
C ASP A 8 10.08 21.39 4.91
N PHE A 9 10.62 20.18 4.82
CA PHE A 9 10.80 19.51 3.54
C PHE A 9 9.46 19.11 2.92
N LEU A 10 8.57 18.51 3.73
CA LEU A 10 7.23 18.15 3.29
C LEU A 10 6.45 19.38 2.86
N SER A 11 6.54 20.48 3.62
CA SER A 11 5.92 21.76 3.27
C SER A 11 6.47 22.30 1.94
N LYS A 12 7.79 22.24 1.72
CA LYS A 12 8.40 22.71 0.47
C LYS A 12 8.00 21.84 -0.73
N GLU A 13 8.04 20.52 -0.61
CA GLU A 13 7.71 19.63 -1.73
C GLU A 13 6.21 19.65 -2.05
N ILE A 14 5.36 19.62 -1.03
CA ILE A 14 3.91 19.45 -1.22
C ILE A 14 3.23 20.81 -1.45
N LEU A 15 3.52 21.83 -0.63
CA LEU A 15 2.81 23.11 -0.69
C LEU A 15 3.42 24.08 -1.71
N ILE A 16 4.76 24.09 -1.86
CA ILE A 16 5.43 25.02 -2.77
C ILE A 16 5.60 24.42 -4.17
N GLN A 17 6.14 23.20 -4.26
CA GLN A 17 6.40 22.56 -5.56
C GLN A 17 5.17 21.82 -6.13
N GLY A 18 4.23 21.42 -5.27
CA GLY A 18 3.05 20.67 -5.68
C GLY A 18 3.33 19.20 -6.00
N ASN A 19 4.44 18.64 -5.49
CA ASN A 19 4.84 17.27 -5.76
C ASN A 19 4.07 16.28 -4.88
N ILE A 20 3.93 15.05 -5.38
CA ILE A 20 3.43 13.91 -4.60
C ILE A 20 4.60 13.31 -3.84
N VAL A 21 4.46 13.18 -2.52
CA VAL A 21 5.50 12.59 -1.66
C VAL A 21 5.03 11.24 -1.14
N THR A 22 5.82 10.19 -1.36
CA THR A 22 5.59 8.85 -0.80
C THR A 22 6.47 8.62 0.42
N TYR A 23 6.10 7.69 1.31
CA TYR A 23 7.01 7.32 2.42
C TYR A 23 8.35 6.80 1.91
N ARG A 24 8.37 6.22 0.69
CA ARG A 24 9.60 5.73 0.06
C ARG A 24 10.49 6.89 -0.33
N SER A 25 9.99 7.85 -1.11
CA SER A 25 10.77 9.01 -1.54
C SER A 25 11.29 9.82 -0.34
N LEU A 26 10.45 10.04 0.68
CA LEU A 26 10.83 10.72 1.91
C LEU A 26 11.98 10.00 2.63
N SER A 27 11.85 8.68 2.81
CA SER A 27 12.88 7.85 3.44
C SER A 27 14.23 7.94 2.73
N ARG A 28 14.25 7.95 1.39
CA ARG A 28 15.51 8.00 0.61
C ARG A 28 16.14 9.39 0.63
N GLN A 29 15.33 10.44 0.45
CA GLN A 29 15.82 11.82 0.43
C GLN A 29 16.35 12.24 1.80
N ARG A 30 15.67 11.86 2.89
CA ARG A 30 16.09 12.18 4.27
C ARG A 30 16.95 11.11 4.92
N SER A 31 17.20 9.99 4.23
CA SER A 31 17.99 8.86 4.72
C SER A 31 17.51 8.38 6.10
N ILE A 32 16.20 8.32 6.29
CA ILE A 32 15.53 7.85 7.51
C ILE A 32 14.88 6.48 7.29
N HIS A 33 14.68 5.74 8.37
CA HIS A 33 13.99 4.45 8.33
C HIS A 33 12.58 4.58 7.75
N VAL A 34 12.12 3.60 6.98
CA VAL A 34 10.79 3.63 6.32
C VAL A 34 9.65 3.84 7.32
N ASN A 35 9.69 3.20 8.50
CA ASN A 35 8.66 3.42 9.53
C ASN A 35 8.70 4.84 10.12
N ALA A 36 9.89 5.43 10.28
CA ALA A 36 10.00 6.83 10.70
C ALA A 36 9.40 7.78 9.66
N ALA A 37 9.61 7.50 8.37
CA ALA A 37 9.00 8.26 7.28
C ALA A 37 7.46 8.14 7.29
N LYS A 38 6.91 6.95 7.53
CA LYS A 38 5.45 6.74 7.67
C LYS A 38 4.88 7.58 8.82
N ASN A 39 5.53 7.54 9.99
CA ASN A 39 5.10 8.30 11.16
C ASN A 39 5.20 9.82 10.94
N ALA A 40 6.25 10.28 10.23
CA ALA A 40 6.41 11.68 9.88
C ALA A 40 5.28 12.18 8.95
N LEU A 41 4.93 11.40 7.92
CA LEU A 41 3.80 11.74 7.04
C LEU A 41 2.48 11.79 7.81
N ALA A 42 2.24 10.85 8.73
CA ALA A 42 1.05 10.83 9.57
C ALA A 42 0.98 12.06 10.50
N SER A 43 2.10 12.43 11.12
CA SER A 43 2.18 13.59 12.01
C SER A 43 1.93 14.91 11.25
N PHE A 44 2.57 15.07 10.10
CA PHE A 44 2.38 16.25 9.24
C PHE A 44 0.94 16.37 8.74
N TYR A 45 0.34 15.25 8.32
CA TYR A 45 -1.06 15.23 7.90
C TYR A 45 -2.01 15.57 9.05
N ALA A 46 -1.73 15.13 10.28
CA ALA A 46 -2.54 15.47 11.45
C ALA A 46 -2.45 16.96 11.82
N GLN A 47 -1.24 17.54 11.81
CA GLN A 47 -1.01 18.97 12.09
C GLN A 47 -1.72 19.87 11.07
N THR A 48 -1.50 19.60 9.78
CA THR A 48 -2.10 20.40 8.70
C THR A 48 -3.63 20.32 8.67
N ARG A 49 -4.22 19.23 9.18
CA ARG A 49 -5.67 19.11 9.40
C ARG A 49 -6.17 20.01 10.54
N GLN A 50 -5.39 20.16 11.60
CA GLN A 50 -5.71 21.06 12.71
C GLN A 50 -5.59 22.53 12.29
N ASP A 51 -4.58 22.85 11.49
CA ASP A 51 -4.30 24.23 11.08
C ASP A 51 -5.20 24.75 9.93
N ASN A 52 -6.06 23.89 9.34
CA ASN A 52 -6.96 24.22 8.22
C ASN A 52 -6.26 24.87 7.01
N GLN A 53 -4.93 24.81 6.95
CA GLN A 53 -4.13 25.73 6.17
C GLN A 53 -3.94 25.26 4.71
N SER A 54 -4.24 23.99 4.38
CA SER A 54 -4.19 23.46 3.00
C SER A 54 -4.99 22.16 2.83
N LYS A 55 -5.70 22.02 1.71
CA LYS A 55 -6.47 20.81 1.34
C LYS A 55 -5.53 19.68 0.88
N LEU A 56 -4.83 19.05 1.82
CA LEU A 56 -4.00 17.88 1.53
C LEU A 56 -4.88 16.65 1.33
N ALA A 57 -4.50 15.81 0.37
CA ALA A 57 -5.10 14.51 0.17
C ALA A 57 -4.10 13.42 0.55
N ALA A 58 -4.55 12.47 1.36
CA ALA A 58 -3.77 11.31 1.75
C ALA A 58 -4.27 10.06 0.99
N THR A 59 -3.31 9.24 0.58
CA THR A 59 -3.57 7.89 0.08
C THR A 59 -3.01 6.89 1.07
N TYR A 60 -3.80 5.88 1.40
CA TYR A 60 -3.48 4.86 2.38
C TYR A 60 -3.18 3.55 1.70
N LEU A 61 -2.24 2.79 2.27
CA LEU A 61 -2.03 1.39 1.93
C LEU A 61 -2.60 0.55 3.07
N VAL A 62 -3.52 -0.32 2.71
CA VAL A 62 -4.18 -1.25 3.61
C VAL A 62 -3.78 -2.66 3.20
N SER A 63 -3.38 -3.47 4.17
CA SER A 63 -3.10 -4.90 3.96
C SER A 63 -3.91 -5.72 4.96
N GLY A 64 -4.54 -6.79 4.48
CA GLY A 64 -5.33 -7.67 5.33
C GLY A 64 -5.73 -8.96 4.63
N GLU A 65 -6.41 -9.83 5.38
CA GLU A 65 -7.03 -11.05 4.87
C GLU A 65 -8.43 -10.72 4.35
N ILE A 66 -8.78 -11.28 3.19
CA ILE A 66 -10.13 -11.29 2.67
C ILE A 66 -10.76 -12.66 2.94
N GLU A 67 -12.05 -12.66 3.27
CA GLU A 67 -12.78 -13.92 3.37
C GLU A 67 -12.91 -14.54 1.98
N PRO A 68 -12.58 -15.83 1.82
CA PRO A 68 -12.76 -16.49 0.55
C PRO A 68 -14.25 -16.49 0.22
N GLU A 69 -14.62 -15.91 -0.91
CA GLU A 69 -15.98 -16.07 -1.44
C GLU A 69 -16.21 -17.56 -1.63
N THR A 70 -17.14 -18.15 -0.88
CA THR A 70 -17.68 -19.48 -1.18
C THR A 70 -18.20 -19.41 -2.60
N LYS A 71 -17.44 -19.96 -3.55
CA LYS A 71 -17.92 -20.20 -4.91
C LYS A 71 -19.16 -21.07 -4.75
N GLN A 72 -20.33 -20.50 -5.00
CA GLN A 72 -21.51 -21.32 -5.15
C GLN A 72 -21.19 -22.29 -6.30
N PRO A 73 -21.43 -23.60 -6.13
CA PRO A 73 -21.17 -24.54 -7.20
C PRO A 73 -21.96 -24.08 -8.42
N ASP A 74 -21.27 -23.87 -9.53
CA ASP A 74 -21.88 -23.62 -10.84
C ASP A 74 -22.85 -24.77 -11.10
N ARG A 75 -24.13 -24.57 -10.75
CA ARG A 75 -25.21 -25.43 -11.21
C ARG A 75 -25.37 -25.13 -12.69
N MET A 76 -24.61 -25.85 -13.51
CA MET A 76 -24.96 -26.04 -14.90
C MET A 76 -26.34 -26.70 -14.91
N ASP A 77 -27.37 -25.94 -15.29
CA ASP A 77 -28.68 -26.46 -15.63
C ASP A 77 -28.51 -27.42 -16.83
N ILE A 78 -28.34 -28.71 -16.53
CA ILE A 78 -28.42 -29.79 -17.52
C ILE A 78 -29.90 -30.14 -17.64
N ASP A 79 -30.49 -29.81 -18.79
CA ASP A 79 -31.84 -30.22 -19.14
C ASP A 79 -32.00 -31.73 -18.96
N GLU A 80 -32.90 -32.12 -18.04
CA GLU A 80 -33.29 -33.49 -17.72
C GLU A 80 -33.98 -34.15 -18.93
N GLU A 81 -33.24 -34.86 -19.78
CA GLU A 81 -33.84 -35.79 -20.74
C GLU A 81 -32.81 -36.85 -21.20
N ASN A 82 -32.24 -37.62 -20.27
CA ASN A 82 -31.85 -39.04 -20.44
C ASN A 82 -31.22 -39.58 -19.16
N ALA A 83 -32.02 -40.31 -18.38
CA ALA A 83 -31.51 -41.18 -17.33
C ALA A 83 -30.92 -42.43 -18.00
N GLU A 84 -29.61 -42.66 -17.81
CA GLU A 84 -29.00 -43.96 -17.53
C GLU A 84 -27.47 -43.81 -17.58
N ASP A 85 -26.82 -44.26 -16.49
CA ASP A 85 -25.49 -44.88 -16.45
C ASP A 85 -24.40 -44.16 -15.60
N LYS A 86 -24.02 -44.87 -14.53
CA LYS A 86 -22.78 -44.86 -13.73
C LYS A 86 -22.57 -43.81 -12.64
N ASP A 87 -22.70 -44.34 -11.42
CA ASP A 87 -21.97 -43.97 -10.21
C ASP A 87 -20.51 -43.58 -10.53
N ALA A 88 -20.26 -42.29 -10.63
CA ALA A 88 -18.97 -41.70 -10.36
C ALA A 88 -19.17 -40.87 -9.08
N GLU A 89 -18.84 -41.47 -7.94
CA GLU A 89 -18.51 -40.72 -6.73
C GLU A 89 -17.30 -39.85 -7.10
N TYR A 90 -17.57 -38.63 -7.55
CA TYR A 90 -16.58 -37.57 -7.48
C TYR A 90 -16.37 -37.34 -6.00
N GLU A 91 -15.24 -37.82 -5.48
CA GLU A 91 -14.69 -37.28 -4.25
C GLU A 91 -14.62 -35.76 -4.47
N ASP A 92 -15.54 -35.06 -3.80
CA ASP A 92 -15.51 -33.63 -3.59
C ASP A 92 -14.20 -33.37 -2.84
N ASP A 93 -13.10 -33.24 -3.59
CA ASP A 93 -11.79 -32.82 -3.12
C ASP A 93 -12.04 -31.47 -2.46
N GLY A 94 -12.20 -31.53 -1.15
CA GLY A 94 -12.81 -30.47 -0.37
C GLY A 94 -12.24 -29.12 -0.73
N ASP A 95 -13.13 -28.15 -0.89
CA ASP A 95 -12.81 -26.74 -1.03
C ASP A 95 -11.83 -26.33 0.09
N GLU A 96 -10.52 -26.46 -0.14
CA GLU A 96 -9.50 -25.91 0.73
C GLU A 96 -9.68 -24.40 0.62
N GLN A 97 -10.34 -23.82 1.62
CA GLN A 97 -10.53 -22.39 1.75
C GLN A 97 -9.14 -21.74 1.85
N VAL A 98 -8.62 -21.26 0.71
CA VAL A 98 -7.33 -20.59 0.66
C VAL A 98 -7.50 -19.18 1.22
N GLU A 99 -6.93 -18.95 2.40
CA GLU A 99 -6.81 -17.61 2.98
C GLU A 99 -6.05 -16.69 2.01
N THR A 100 -6.72 -15.67 1.48
CA THR A 100 -6.12 -14.73 0.54
C THR A 100 -5.76 -13.44 1.27
N THR A 101 -4.51 -13.02 1.14
CA THR A 101 -4.05 -11.71 1.64
C THR A 101 -4.12 -10.69 0.51
N GLU A 102 -4.88 -9.61 0.71
CA GLU A 102 -4.98 -8.50 -0.23
C GLU A 102 -4.23 -7.27 0.28
N VAL A 103 -3.59 -6.54 -0.64
CA VAL A 103 -2.96 -5.25 -0.37
C VAL A 103 -3.55 -4.21 -1.32
N VAL A 104 -4.31 -3.28 -0.76
CA VAL A 104 -5.08 -2.29 -1.53
C VAL A 104 -4.55 -0.89 -1.25
N LEU A 105 -4.45 -0.09 -2.31
CA LEU A 105 -4.14 1.33 -2.24
C LEU A 105 -5.44 2.12 -2.39
N VAL A 106 -5.78 2.93 -1.38
CA VAL A 106 -7.09 3.57 -1.27
C VAL A 106 -6.94 5.06 -0.95
N GLY A 107 -7.74 5.90 -1.60
CA GLY A 107 -7.87 7.31 -1.23
C GLY A 107 -8.59 7.49 0.12
N GLU A 108 -8.44 8.66 0.72
CA GLU A 108 -9.06 8.97 2.03
C GLU A 108 -10.58 8.70 2.08
N GLN A 109 -11.32 8.99 1.00
CA GLN A 109 -12.78 8.89 0.98
C GLN A 109 -13.29 7.45 0.98
N ASP A 110 -12.54 6.53 0.38
CA ASP A 110 -12.92 5.12 0.23
C ASP A 110 -12.33 4.24 1.33
N LEU A 111 -11.45 4.77 2.18
CA LEU A 111 -10.71 3.99 3.17
C LEU A 111 -11.64 3.18 4.07
N GLU A 112 -12.63 3.83 4.68
CA GLU A 112 -13.57 3.15 5.56
C GLU A 112 -14.42 2.11 4.84
N ARG A 113 -14.84 2.41 3.61
CA ARG A 113 -15.66 1.52 2.80
C ARG A 113 -14.89 0.23 2.48
N VAL A 114 -13.67 0.36 2.00
CA VAL A 114 -12.81 -0.78 1.65
C VAL A 114 -12.49 -1.61 2.89
N CYS A 115 -12.09 -0.96 3.99
CA CYS A 115 -11.74 -1.69 5.22
C CYS A 115 -12.93 -2.44 5.83
N LYS A 116 -14.16 -1.93 5.72
CA LYS A 116 -15.36 -2.56 6.31
C LYS A 116 -15.96 -3.65 5.43
N ILE A 117 -15.84 -3.53 4.10
CA ILE A 117 -16.53 -4.43 3.16
C ILE A 117 -15.61 -5.55 2.69
N GLN A 118 -14.34 -5.28 2.45
CA GLN A 118 -13.47 -6.21 1.73
C GLN A 118 -12.51 -6.96 2.67
N ILE A 119 -12.20 -6.42 3.84
CA ILE A 119 -11.12 -6.93 4.69
C ILE A 119 -11.71 -7.49 5.99
N SER A 120 -11.59 -8.79 6.20
CA SER A 120 -12.03 -9.47 7.44
C SER A 120 -11.06 -9.18 8.59
N LYS A 121 -9.74 -9.20 8.30
CA LYS A 121 -8.71 -8.95 9.30
C LYS A 121 -7.62 -8.02 8.76
N ILE A 122 -7.43 -6.89 9.47
CA ILE A 122 -6.48 -5.86 9.09
C ILE A 122 -5.12 -6.16 9.71
N PHE A 123 -4.07 -6.24 8.89
CA PHE A 123 -2.69 -6.37 9.37
C PHE A 123 -2.01 -5.01 9.57
N ALA A 124 -2.18 -4.10 8.60
CA ALA A 124 -1.54 -2.80 8.64
C ALA A 124 -2.30 -1.77 7.82
N ILE A 125 -2.37 -0.56 8.37
CA ILE A 125 -2.86 0.65 7.68
C ILE A 125 -1.80 1.73 7.88
N HIS A 126 -1.34 2.33 6.79
CA HIS A 126 -0.45 3.48 6.86
C HIS A 126 -0.59 4.38 5.64
N ILE A 127 -0.21 5.65 5.79
CA ILE A 127 -0.18 6.60 4.69
C ILE A 127 0.91 6.17 3.70
N TYR A 128 0.50 5.95 2.45
CA TYR A 128 1.38 5.66 1.34
C TYR A 128 2.00 6.96 0.79
N SER A 129 1.14 7.93 0.49
CA SER A 129 1.50 9.21 -0.11
C SER A 129 0.65 10.36 0.39
N LEU A 130 1.24 11.56 0.35
CA LEU A 130 0.56 12.84 0.52
C LEU A 130 0.67 13.64 -0.78
N SER A 131 -0.42 14.30 -1.14
CA SER A 131 -0.51 15.18 -2.30
C SER A 131 -1.26 16.47 -1.97
N PRO A 132 -0.98 17.57 -2.70
CA PRO A 132 -1.68 18.84 -2.51
C PRO A 132 -3.13 18.82 -3.01
N ALA A 133 -3.52 17.82 -3.80
CA ALA A 133 -4.87 17.63 -4.31
C ALA A 133 -5.21 16.13 -4.39
N PRO A 134 -6.50 15.75 -4.33
CA PRO A 134 -6.92 14.36 -4.47
C PRO A 134 -6.44 13.75 -5.79
N ILE A 135 -5.72 12.64 -5.67
CA ILE A 135 -5.19 11.92 -6.82
C ILE A 135 -6.32 11.11 -7.45
N ARG A 136 -6.69 11.45 -8.69
CA ARG A 136 -7.68 10.70 -9.48
C ARG A 136 -7.05 9.60 -10.32
N ASP A 137 -5.84 9.85 -10.81
CA ASP A 137 -5.07 8.90 -11.59
C ASP A 137 -3.99 8.25 -10.73
N MET A 138 -4.13 6.95 -10.47
CA MET A 138 -3.18 6.19 -9.65
C MET A 138 -1.79 6.09 -10.28
N GLY A 139 -1.64 6.31 -11.60
CA GLY A 139 -0.34 6.37 -12.26
C GLY A 139 0.57 7.48 -11.72
N LEU A 140 -0.01 8.58 -11.22
CA LEU A 140 0.74 9.71 -10.65
C LEU A 140 1.50 9.33 -9.36
N ILE A 141 1.02 8.32 -8.64
CA ILE A 141 1.66 7.80 -7.42
C ILE A 141 3.01 7.14 -7.75
N CYS A 142 3.18 6.67 -9.00
CA CYS A 142 4.43 6.07 -9.46
C CYS A 142 5.51 7.10 -9.78
N GLY A 143 5.18 8.38 -10.00
CA GLY A 143 6.15 9.42 -10.38
C GLY A 143 7.39 9.50 -9.47
N PRO A 144 7.24 9.50 -8.14
CA PRO A 144 8.37 9.54 -7.21
C PRO A 144 9.28 8.30 -7.23
N THR A 145 8.93 7.24 -7.98
CA THR A 145 9.71 6.00 -8.07
C THR A 145 11.05 6.21 -8.77
N GLU A 146 11.13 7.11 -9.74
CA GLU A 146 12.38 7.41 -10.45
C GLU A 146 13.42 7.99 -9.49
N ILE A 147 13.01 8.94 -8.65
CA ILE A 147 13.85 9.54 -7.60
C ILE A 147 14.35 8.47 -6.63
N VAL A 148 13.47 7.55 -6.22
CA VAL A 148 13.85 6.44 -5.33
C VAL A 148 14.90 5.55 -5.99
N ARG A 149 14.73 5.19 -7.27
CA ARG A 149 15.69 4.37 -8.01
C ARG A 149 17.04 5.07 -8.16
N GLU A 150 17.04 6.35 -8.49
CA GLU A 150 18.28 7.11 -8.59
C GLU A 150 19.05 7.16 -7.27
N ILE A 151 18.37 7.40 -6.16
CA ILE A 151 19.02 7.47 -4.84
C ILE A 151 19.53 6.10 -4.43
N ASP A 152 18.75 5.04 -4.67
CA ASP A 152 19.15 3.67 -4.38
C ASP A 152 20.41 3.28 -5.21
N ASN A 153 20.49 3.68 -6.48
CA ASN A 153 21.67 3.46 -7.32
C ASN A 153 22.90 4.27 -6.87
N LYS A 154 22.70 5.48 -6.34
CA LYS A 154 23.79 6.37 -5.90
C LYS A 154 24.37 5.99 -4.53
N LYS A 155 23.53 5.58 -3.57
CA LYS A 155 23.94 5.45 -2.15
C LYS A 155 24.19 4.02 -1.68
N GLY A 156 24.00 3.03 -2.53
CA GLY A 156 24.56 1.69 -2.32
C GLY A 156 23.91 0.88 -1.18
N SER A 157 24.63 -0.15 -0.72
CA SER A 157 24.18 -1.12 0.29
C SER A 157 24.09 -0.55 1.71
N GLU A 158 24.88 0.48 2.05
CA GLU A 158 24.89 1.06 3.40
C GLU A 158 23.56 1.76 3.71
N MET A 159 22.99 2.45 2.72
CA MET A 159 21.67 3.06 2.84
C MET A 159 20.57 2.00 2.97
N ALA A 160 20.74 0.82 2.37
CA ALA A 160 19.74 -0.25 2.43
C ALA A 160 19.42 -0.65 3.88
N VAL A 161 20.43 -0.75 4.73
CA VAL A 161 20.26 -1.03 6.17
C VAL A 161 19.52 0.11 6.85
N THR A 162 19.95 1.35 6.63
CA THR A 162 19.38 2.56 7.27
C THR A 162 17.91 2.78 6.92
N ILE A 163 17.51 2.51 5.67
CA ILE A 163 16.11 2.66 5.23
C ILE A 163 15.23 1.47 5.62
N GLY A 164 15.79 0.42 6.24
CA GLY A 164 15.04 -0.76 6.68
C GLY A 164 14.79 -1.80 5.60
N LYS A 165 15.65 -1.89 4.57
CA LYS A 165 15.64 -3.04 3.66
C LYS A 165 16.18 -4.26 4.40
N ILE A 166 15.51 -5.39 4.24
CA ILE A 166 15.98 -6.67 4.76
C ILE A 166 17.18 -7.10 3.91
N VAL A 167 18.38 -7.10 4.50
CA VAL A 167 19.60 -7.62 3.90
C VAL A 167 19.93 -8.97 4.52
N GLY A 168 19.85 -10.02 3.72
CA GLY A 168 20.35 -11.35 4.11
C GLY A 168 21.86 -11.42 3.88
N GLY A 169 22.58 -12.21 4.70
CA GLY A 169 24.02 -12.42 4.55
C GLY A 169 24.42 -12.96 3.17
N ASP A 170 23.51 -13.68 2.51
CA ASP A 170 23.69 -14.23 1.17
C ASP A 170 23.30 -13.27 0.03
N VAL A 171 22.71 -12.12 0.37
CA VAL A 171 22.22 -11.15 -0.63
C VAL A 171 23.36 -10.25 -1.06
N LYS A 172 23.99 -10.59 -2.19
CA LYS A 172 24.96 -9.73 -2.86
C LYS A 172 24.23 -8.69 -3.71
N VAL A 173 24.17 -7.45 -3.21
CA VAL A 173 23.63 -6.32 -3.98
C VAL A 173 24.61 -6.00 -5.10
N ARG A 174 24.29 -6.44 -6.33
CA ARG A 174 25.02 -6.02 -7.53
C ARG A 174 24.45 -4.69 -8.01
N PHE A 175 25.30 -3.68 -8.06
CA PHE A 175 25.05 -2.39 -8.70
C PHE A 175 25.60 -2.41 -10.13
#